data_AF-A0A952N8K7-F1
#
_entry.id   AF-A0A952N8K7-F1
#
_cell.length_a   1.000
_cell.length_b   1.000
_cell.length_c   1.000
_cell.angle_alpha   90.00
_cell.angle_beta   90.00
_cell.angle_gamma   90.00
#
_symmetry.space_group_name_H-M   'P 1'
#
loop_
_entity.id
_entity.type
_entity.pdbx_description
1 polymer ?
#
loop_
_entity_poly.entity_id
_entity_poly.type
_entity_poly.pdbx_seq_one_letter_code
_entity_poly.pdbx_strand_id
1 'polypeptide(L)'
;MKRFFLLTLVLIGFGLNSVYGQFKSKEIFQPSIKDGITNNSSGLILDFFNPENFSMNHSYSLSYNTFGGNGMALGVYTNRMMYSFTPDLNVEVDASIMHSPYNSFGNNMQNQLSGIYLSRAALNYRPWKNFHINVQYQNFPAGYFNSYNNPLNGIFNNPFQADFGQ
;
A
#
# COMPACT_ATOMS: atom_id res chain seq x y z
N MET A 1 9.08 -6.29 -81.23
CA MET A 1 8.72 -5.13 -80.37
C MET A 1 7.59 -5.43 -79.38
N LYS A 2 6.47 -6.05 -79.78
CA LYS A 2 5.33 -6.37 -78.87
C LYS A 2 5.68 -7.28 -77.67
N ARG A 3 6.61 -8.23 -77.82
CA ARG A 3 7.04 -9.15 -76.74
C ARG A 3 7.90 -8.48 -75.66
N PHE A 4 8.68 -7.47 -76.03
CA PHE A 4 9.47 -6.69 -75.07
C PHE A 4 8.57 -5.74 -74.26
N PHE A 5 7.56 -5.14 -74.89
CA PHE A 5 6.60 -4.26 -74.22
C PHE A 5 5.78 -5.00 -73.13
N LEU A 6 5.39 -6.25 -73.40
CA LEU A 6 4.72 -7.10 -72.41
C LEU A 6 5.62 -7.43 -71.21
N LEU A 7 6.91 -7.68 -71.45
CA LEU A 7 7.89 -7.93 -70.38
C LEU A 7 8.09 -6.71 -69.48
N THR A 8 8.16 -5.51 -70.07
CA THR A 8 8.27 -4.27 -69.29
C THR A 8 7.03 -3.99 -68.45
N LEU A 9 5.83 -4.30 -68.97
CA LEU A 9 4.56 -4.10 -68.26
C LEU A 9 4.42 -5.03 -67.04
N VAL A 10 4.88 -6.28 -67.16
CA VAL A 10 4.85 -7.26 -66.06
C VAL A 10 5.85 -6.88 -64.95
N LEU A 11 7.02 -6.34 -65.31
CA LEU A 11 8.02 -5.88 -64.34
C LEU A 11 7.57 -4.66 -63.54
N ILE A 12 6.82 -3.74 -64.15
CA ILE A 12 6.24 -2.58 -63.45
C ILE A 12 5.09 -3.00 -62.53
N GLY A 13 4.29 -4.00 -62.90
CA GLY A 13 3.20 -4.54 -62.08
C GLY A 13 3.68 -5.23 -60.78
N PHE A 14 4.86 -5.85 -60.80
CA PHE A 14 5.43 -6.49 -59.60
C PHE A 14 6.01 -5.49 -58.59
N GLY A 15 6.47 -4.32 -59.05
CA GLY A 15 7.14 -3.31 -58.22
C GLY A 15 6.24 -2.47 -57.31
N LEU A 16 4.91 -2.61 -57.41
CA LEU A 16 3.94 -1.78 -56.66
C LEU A 16 3.39 -2.43 -55.39
N ASN A 17 3.88 -3.61 -55.00
CA ASN A 17 3.53 -4.20 -53.71
C ASN A 17 4.33 -3.49 -52.59
N SER A 18 3.86 -2.32 -52.17
CA SER A 18 4.31 -1.69 -50.93
C SER A 18 4.02 -2.65 -49.78
N VAL A 19 5.08 -3.25 -49.24
CA VAL A 19 5.03 -4.00 -47.98
C VAL A 19 4.66 -3.01 -46.88
N TYR A 20 3.39 -2.96 -46.53
CA TYR A 20 2.92 -2.27 -45.32
C TYR A 20 3.39 -3.10 -44.12
N GLY A 21 4.62 -2.87 -43.68
CA GLY A 21 5.08 -3.32 -42.37
C GLY A 21 4.31 -2.55 -41.30
N GLN A 22 3.20 -3.09 -40.83
CA GLN A 22 2.50 -2.53 -39.67
C GLN A 22 3.41 -2.76 -38.45
N PHE A 23 4.13 -1.71 -38.03
CA PHE A 23 4.64 -1.68 -36.66
C PHE A 23 3.40 -1.73 -35.76
N LYS A 24 3.19 -2.87 -35.10
CA LYS A 24 2.23 -2.96 -34.01
C LYS A 24 2.71 -1.96 -32.98
N SER A 25 2.04 -0.82 -32.87
CA SER A 25 2.16 0.04 -31.70
C SER A 25 1.66 -0.80 -30.54
N LYS A 26 2.54 -1.60 -29.96
CA LYS A 26 2.44 -1.85 -28.53
C LYS A 26 2.56 -0.45 -27.96
N GLU A 27 1.41 0.18 -27.71
CA GLU A 27 1.29 1.03 -26.55
C GLU A 27 2.11 0.32 -25.49
N ILE A 28 3.18 0.97 -25.06
CA ILE A 28 4.06 0.43 -24.02
C ILE A 28 3.10 0.22 -22.87
N PHE A 29 2.63 -1.02 -22.72
CA PHE A 29 1.83 -1.45 -21.61
C PHE A 29 2.76 -1.19 -20.45
N GLN A 30 2.54 -0.07 -19.75
CA GLN A 30 3.19 0.20 -18.50
C GLN A 30 2.44 -0.71 -17.55
N PRO A 31 2.96 -1.90 -17.20
CA PRO A 31 2.26 -2.73 -16.24
C PRO A 31 2.14 -1.87 -14.99
N SER A 32 0.91 -1.50 -14.65
CA SER A 32 0.65 -1.01 -13.32
C SER A 32 0.97 -2.16 -12.36
N ILE A 33 1.34 -1.85 -11.12
CA ILE A 33 1.55 -2.90 -10.10
C ILE A 33 0.30 -3.81 -10.01
N LYS A 34 -0.88 -3.29 -10.34
CA LYS A 34 -2.14 -4.05 -10.44
C LYS A 34 -2.07 -5.14 -11.53
N ASP A 35 -1.50 -4.87 -12.70
CA ASP A 35 -1.46 -5.83 -13.83
C ASP A 35 -0.55 -7.03 -13.57
N GLY A 36 0.46 -6.88 -12.69
CA GLY A 36 1.29 -8.00 -12.24
C GLY A 36 0.61 -8.91 -11.22
N ILE A 37 -0.39 -8.40 -10.50
CA ILE A 37 -1.14 -9.12 -9.46
C ILE A 37 -2.40 -9.79 -10.03
N THR A 38 -3.02 -9.18 -11.04
CA THR A 38 -4.28 -9.67 -11.64
C THR A 38 -4.10 -10.73 -12.72
N ASN A 39 -2.87 -11.21 -12.95
CA ASN A 39 -2.62 -12.24 -13.96
C ASN A 39 -3.14 -13.60 -13.46
N ASN A 40 -4.45 -13.81 -13.62
CA ASN A 40 -5.21 -15.05 -13.59
C ASN A 40 -4.53 -16.23 -12.86
N SER A 41 -4.29 -16.07 -11.57
CA SER A 41 -4.09 -17.24 -10.72
C SER A 41 -5.48 -17.87 -10.52
N SER A 42 -5.74 -18.89 -11.33
CA SER A 42 -6.91 -19.75 -11.24
C SER A 42 -6.83 -20.51 -9.91
N GLY A 43 -7.28 -19.86 -8.83
CA GLY A 43 -7.25 -20.38 -7.49
C GLY A 43 -8.48 -19.89 -6.75
N LEU A 44 -9.44 -20.80 -6.55
CA LEU A 44 -10.75 -20.63 -5.90
C LEU A 44 -10.75 -19.96 -4.51
N ILE A 45 -9.57 -19.58 -4.00
CA ILE A 45 -9.34 -18.98 -2.68
C ILE A 45 -9.19 -17.45 -2.78
N LEU A 46 -9.03 -16.84 -3.95
CA LEU A 46 -8.87 -15.37 -4.06
C LEU A 46 -10.03 -14.64 -4.76
N ASP A 47 -11.00 -15.37 -5.32
CA ASP A 47 -12.19 -14.76 -5.96
C ASP A 47 -13.09 -13.99 -4.97
N PHE A 48 -12.99 -14.25 -3.66
CA PHE A 48 -13.69 -13.46 -2.64
C PHE A 48 -12.99 -12.13 -2.30
N PHE A 49 -11.73 -11.97 -2.73
CA PHE A 49 -10.92 -10.80 -2.41
C PHE A 49 -10.88 -9.86 -3.61
N ASN A 50 -11.71 -8.82 -3.57
CA ASN A 50 -11.70 -7.79 -4.61
C ASN A 50 -10.62 -6.74 -4.27
N PRO A 51 -9.52 -6.64 -5.04
CA PRO A 51 -8.46 -5.67 -4.77
C PRO A 51 -8.91 -4.21 -4.87
N GLU A 52 -10.01 -3.91 -5.58
CA GLU A 52 -10.56 -2.54 -5.63
C GLU A 52 -11.23 -2.12 -4.31
N ASN A 53 -11.61 -3.09 -3.46
CA ASN A 53 -12.14 -2.84 -2.12
C ASN A 53 -11.06 -2.85 -1.04
N PHE A 54 -9.80 -3.05 -1.43
CA PHE A 54 -8.66 -3.11 -0.54
C PHE A 54 -7.80 -1.85 -0.70
N SER A 55 -7.47 -1.20 0.40
CA SER A 55 -6.51 -0.09 0.41
C SER A 55 -5.40 -0.32 1.41
N MET A 56 -4.21 0.17 1.04
CA MET A 56 -3.03 0.14 1.89
C MET A 56 -2.47 1.55 2.01
N ASN A 57 -2.28 2.01 3.23
CA ASN A 57 -1.62 3.27 3.54
C ASN A 57 -0.35 2.97 4.34
N HIS A 58 0.75 3.60 3.95
CA HIS A 58 2.04 3.42 4.60
C HIS A 58 2.44 4.75 5.24
N SER A 59 2.81 4.72 6.51
CA SER A 59 3.35 5.88 7.22
C SER A 59 4.65 5.53 7.91
N TYR A 60 5.56 6.50 7.97
CA TYR A 60 6.80 6.40 8.73
C TYR A 60 6.92 7.62 9.63
N SER A 61 7.01 7.38 10.93
CA SER A 61 7.19 8.41 11.95
C SER A 61 8.56 8.25 12.58
N LEU A 62 9.27 9.37 12.72
CA LEU A 62 10.55 9.42 13.41
C LEU A 62 10.47 10.47 14.50
N SER A 63 10.91 10.11 15.70
CA SER A 63 11.02 11.03 16.82
C SER A 63 12.39 10.93 17.45
N TYR A 64 12.79 12.01 18.11
CA TYR A 64 14.01 12.08 18.88
C TYR A 64 13.74 12.81 20.18
N ASN A 65 14.15 12.21 21.30
CA ASN A 65 13.91 12.74 22.63
C ASN A 65 15.22 12.75 23.39
N THR A 66 15.41 13.78 24.19
CA THR A 66 16.58 13.93 25.06
C THR A 66 16.14 14.18 26.49
N PHE A 67 16.76 13.50 27.44
CA PHE A 67 16.51 13.66 28.87
C PHE A 67 17.78 13.40 29.67
N GLY A 68 18.16 14.34 30.53
CA GLY A 68 19.28 14.16 31.47
C GLY A 68 20.61 13.77 30.81
N GLY A 69 20.94 14.36 29.65
CA GLY A 69 22.17 14.06 28.90
C GLY A 69 22.11 12.79 28.03
N ASN A 70 21.01 12.05 28.07
CA ASN A 70 20.75 10.87 27.25
C ASN A 70 19.77 11.21 26.13
N GLY A 71 19.96 10.64 24.95
CA GLY A 71 19.06 10.74 23.80
C GLY A 71 18.52 9.38 23.35
N MET A 72 17.31 9.39 22.79
CA MET A 72 16.65 8.25 22.20
C MET A 72 15.91 8.68 20.92
N ALA A 73 16.25 8.05 19.80
CA ALA A 73 15.54 8.13 18.54
C ALA A 73 14.58 6.94 18.41
N LEU A 74 13.36 7.16 17.93
CA LEU A 74 12.37 6.11 17.69
C LEU A 74 11.77 6.28 16.31
N GLY A 75 11.95 5.26 15.46
CA GLY A 75 11.30 5.12 14.16
C GLY A 75 10.14 4.13 14.26
N VAL A 76 8.98 4.51 13.74
CA VAL A 76 7.80 3.65 13.64
C VAL A 76 7.32 3.65 12.20
N TYR A 77 7.34 2.51 11.57
CA TYR A 77 6.68 2.27 10.30
C TYR A 77 5.30 1.66 10.58
N THR A 78 4.23 2.18 9.99
CA THR A 78 2.89 1.59 10.10
C THR A 78 2.33 1.36 8.71
N ASN A 79 1.94 0.12 8.43
CA ASN A 79 1.11 -0.21 7.28
C ASN A 79 -0.33 -0.43 7.76
N ARG A 80 -1.22 0.46 7.33
CA ARG A 80 -2.66 0.34 7.51
C ARG A 80 -3.24 -0.35 6.29
N MET A 81 -3.95 -1.44 6.54
CA MET A 81 -4.71 -2.19 5.55
C MET A 81 -6.19 -2.00 5.87
N MET A 82 -6.98 -1.66 4.86
CA MET A 82 -8.44 -1.57 4.98
C MET A 82 -9.08 -2.43 3.89
N TYR A 83 -10.10 -3.19 4.26
CA TYR A 83 -10.90 -3.96 3.33
C TYR A 83 -12.39 -3.70 3.55
N SER A 84 -13.07 -3.27 2.51
CA SER A 84 -14.52 -3.05 2.52
C SER A 84 -15.25 -4.25 1.94
N PHE A 85 -15.93 -5.02 2.79
CA PHE A 85 -16.78 -6.13 2.36
C PHE A 85 -18.04 -5.62 1.68
N THR A 86 -18.61 -4.54 2.22
CA THR A 86 -19.73 -3.79 1.64
C THR A 86 -19.50 -2.29 1.89
N PRO A 87 -20.28 -1.38 1.28
CA PRO A 87 -20.20 0.05 1.60
C PRO A 87 -20.42 0.36 3.09
N ASP A 88 -21.09 -0.54 3.80
CA ASP A 88 -21.48 -0.38 5.21
C ASP A 88 -20.66 -1.27 6.17
N LEU A 89 -19.76 -2.13 5.66
CA LEU A 89 -18.96 -3.05 6.47
C LEU A 89 -17.51 -3.05 6.01
N ASN A 90 -16.61 -2.57 6.86
CA ASN A 90 -15.18 -2.61 6.60
C ASN A 90 -14.39 -3.12 7.80
N VAL A 91 -13.22 -3.68 7.51
CA VAL A 91 -12.22 -4.12 8.48
C VAL A 91 -10.94 -3.36 8.23
N GLU A 92 -10.29 -2.95 9.32
CA GLU A 92 -9.05 -2.21 9.30
C GLU A 92 -8.03 -2.90 10.19
N VAL A 93 -6.80 -2.98 9.70
CA VAL A 93 -5.67 -3.60 10.40
C VAL A 93 -4.46 -2.68 10.25
N ASP A 94 -3.88 -2.27 11.37
CA ASP A 94 -2.66 -1.46 11.39
C ASP A 94 -1.52 -2.35 11.90
N ALA A 95 -0.58 -2.67 11.02
CA ALA A 95 0.64 -3.42 11.34
C ALA A 95 1.80 -2.44 11.47
N SER A 96 2.41 -2.39 12.64
CA SER A 96 3.47 -1.43 12.97
C SER A 96 4.79 -2.12 13.26
N ILE A 97 5.88 -1.52 12.79
CA ILE A 97 7.26 -1.94 13.06
C ILE A 97 7.94 -0.78 13.76
N MET A 98 8.41 -1.00 14.98
CA MET A 98 9.16 -0.02 15.75
C MET A 98 10.63 -0.41 15.76
N HIS A 99 11.51 0.59 15.69
CA HIS A 99 12.95 0.43 15.88
C HIS A 99 13.55 1.72 16.46
N SER A 100 14.64 1.60 17.21
CA SER A 100 15.31 2.77 17.81
C SER A 100 16.71 2.94 17.19
N PRO A 101 16.92 3.78 16.16
CA PRO A 101 18.22 3.83 15.49
C PRO A 101 19.35 4.40 16.37
N TYR A 102 19.00 5.10 17.46
CA TYR A 102 19.94 5.65 18.42
C TYR A 102 19.34 5.58 19.82
N ASN A 103 20.04 4.94 20.76
CA ASN A 103 19.63 4.88 22.16
C ASN A 103 20.87 4.90 23.06
N SER A 104 20.92 5.86 23.97
CA SER A 104 22.00 6.01 24.97
C SER A 104 21.70 5.29 26.30
N PHE A 105 20.49 4.77 26.50
CA PHE A 105 20.07 4.03 27.70
C PHE A 105 20.45 2.53 27.68
N GLY A 106 21.20 2.08 26.68
CA GLY A 106 21.77 0.72 26.58
C GLY A 106 20.93 -0.28 25.77
N ASN A 107 21.57 -1.40 25.40
CA ASN A 107 21.05 -2.40 24.44
C ASN A 107 19.78 -3.14 24.90
N ASN A 108 19.52 -3.21 26.21
CA ASN A 108 18.33 -3.90 26.74
C ASN A 108 17.04 -3.12 26.44
N MET A 109 17.09 -1.79 26.49
CA MET A 109 15.95 -0.93 26.12
C MET A 109 15.72 -1.01 24.61
N GLN A 110 16.79 -0.99 23.81
CA GLN A 110 16.76 -1.11 22.36
C GLN A 110 15.98 -2.34 21.86
N ASN A 111 16.23 -3.51 22.46
CA ASN A 111 15.61 -4.77 22.05
C ASN A 111 14.13 -4.87 22.45
N GLN A 112 13.71 -4.23 23.53
CA GLN A 112 12.29 -4.19 23.94
C GLN A 112 11.45 -3.27 23.04
N LEU A 113 12.10 -2.28 22.42
CA LEU A 113 11.47 -1.29 21.55
C LEU A 113 11.47 -1.68 20.09
N SER A 114 12.18 -2.74 19.72
CA SER A 114 12.31 -3.17 18.33
C SER A 114 11.43 -4.38 18.07
N GLY A 115 10.42 -4.24 17.21
CA GLY A 115 9.49 -5.33 16.94
C GLY A 115 8.34 -4.99 16.01
N ILE A 116 7.72 -6.04 15.48
CA ILE A 116 6.48 -5.99 14.69
C ILE A 116 5.32 -6.23 15.64
N TYR A 117 4.29 -5.38 15.59
CA TYR A 117 3.10 -5.53 16.41
C TYR A 117 1.85 -5.11 15.65
N LEU A 118 0.74 -5.76 15.98
CA LEU A 118 -0.59 -5.35 15.56
C LEU A 118 -0.99 -4.16 16.43
N SER A 119 -0.89 -2.94 15.89
CA SER A 119 -1.18 -1.72 16.65
C SER A 119 -2.68 -1.47 16.74
N ARG A 120 -3.45 -1.86 15.71
CA ARG A 120 -4.89 -1.72 15.70
C ARG A 120 -5.56 -2.79 14.85
N ALA A 121 -6.71 -3.28 15.30
CA ALA A 121 -7.65 -4.01 14.47
C ALA A 121 -9.05 -3.44 14.73
N ALA A 122 -9.78 -3.06 13.69
CA ALA A 122 -11.10 -2.50 13.82
C ALA A 122 -12.09 -3.14 12.84
N LEU A 123 -13.32 -3.33 13.31
CA LEU A 123 -14.48 -3.72 12.53
C LEU A 123 -15.49 -2.58 12.60
N ASN A 124 -15.81 -1.98 11.45
CA ASN A 124 -16.79 -0.91 11.33
C ASN A 124 -18.01 -1.44 10.58
N TYR A 125 -19.19 -1.29 11.17
CA TYR A 125 -20.44 -1.73 10.57
C TYR A 125 -21.55 -0.68 10.73
N ARG A 126 -22.21 -0.30 9.64
CA ARG A 126 -23.29 0.69 9.59
C ARG A 126 -24.57 0.09 8.97
N PRO A 127 -25.35 -0.72 9.71
CA PRO A 127 -26.55 -1.36 9.15
C PRO A 127 -27.65 -0.36 8.74
N TRP A 128 -27.69 0.83 9.35
CA TRP A 128 -28.63 1.90 9.00
C TRP A 128 -27.93 3.25 9.04
N LYS A 129 -28.47 4.26 8.35
CA LYS A 129 -27.88 5.62 8.26
C LYS A 129 -27.55 6.25 9.62
N ASN A 130 -28.34 5.95 10.65
CA ASN A 130 -28.24 6.58 11.97
C ASN A 130 -27.65 5.65 13.03
N PHE A 131 -27.05 4.52 12.64
CA PHE A 131 -26.54 3.53 13.57
C PHE A 131 -25.22 2.94 13.07
N HIS A 132 -24.19 3.02 13.91
CA HIS A 132 -22.84 2.58 13.60
C HIS A 132 -22.28 1.77 14.78
N ILE A 133 -21.67 0.64 14.46
CA ILE A 133 -20.95 -0.23 15.38
C ILE A 133 -19.47 -0.17 15.00
N ASN A 134 -18.63 0.18 15.96
CA ASN A 134 -17.18 0.06 15.87
C ASN A 134 -16.70 -0.89 16.96
N VAL A 135 -16.04 -1.97 16.57
CA VAL A 135 -15.33 -2.85 17.49
C VAL A 135 -13.85 -2.70 17.20
N GLN A 136 -13.09 -2.20 18.18
CA GLN A 136 -11.68 -1.90 17.99
C GLN A 136 -10.82 -2.54 19.08
N TYR A 137 -9.74 -3.19 18.63
CA TYR A 137 -8.60 -3.56 19.42
C TYR A 137 -7.45 -2.60 19.12
N GLN A 138 -6.73 -2.18 20.16
CA GLN A 138 -5.53 -1.36 20.03
C GLN A 138 -4.46 -1.84 21.00
N ASN A 139 -3.21 -1.87 20.52
CA ASN A 139 -2.06 -2.22 21.33
C ASN A 139 -0.93 -1.22 21.06
N PHE A 140 -0.63 -0.45 22.09
CA PHE A 140 0.51 0.45 22.11
C PHE A 140 1.58 -0.17 23.00
N PRO A 141 2.84 -0.30 22.54
CA PRO A 141 3.90 -0.90 23.35
C PRO A 141 3.97 -0.25 24.73
N ALA A 142 3.76 -1.07 25.77
CA ALA A 142 3.44 -0.66 27.15
C ALA A 142 4.57 0.07 27.93
N GLY A 143 5.64 0.50 27.26
CA GLY A 143 6.77 1.19 27.89
C GLY A 143 6.67 2.71 27.96
N TYR A 144 5.67 3.32 27.32
CA TYR A 144 5.69 4.77 27.06
C TYR A 144 4.58 5.58 27.76
N PHE A 145 3.64 4.91 28.41
CA PHE A 145 2.60 5.55 29.21
C PHE A 145 3.10 5.83 30.63
N ASN A 146 4.09 6.70 30.76
CA ASN A 146 4.25 7.45 32.00
C ASN A 146 3.77 8.89 31.76
N SER A 147 2.60 9.12 32.36
CA SER A 147 1.79 10.31 32.62
C SER A 147 2.29 11.70 32.19
N TYR A 148 1.35 12.39 31.55
CA TYR A 148 1.12 13.84 31.60
C TYR A 148 2.04 14.80 30.83
N ASN A 149 3.22 14.40 30.36
CA ASN A 149 4.10 15.32 29.60
C ASN A 149 5.02 14.61 28.60
N ASN A 150 4.52 13.56 27.93
CA ASN A 150 5.35 12.77 27.01
C ASN A 150 5.27 13.31 25.57
N PRO A 151 6.34 13.91 25.01
CA PRO A 151 6.38 14.37 23.61
C PRO A 151 6.21 13.24 22.58
N LEU A 152 6.27 11.98 23.02
CA LEU A 152 6.03 10.78 22.21
C LEU A 152 4.54 10.54 21.88
N ASN A 153 3.59 11.22 22.53
CA ASN A 153 2.14 11.05 22.26
C ASN A 153 1.77 11.35 20.79
N GLY A 154 2.50 12.23 20.11
CA GLY A 154 2.25 12.56 18.71
C GLY A 154 2.56 11.42 17.73
N ILE A 155 3.38 10.44 18.13
CA ILE A 155 3.83 9.33 17.26
C ILE A 155 2.77 8.25 17.14
N PHE A 156 1.99 8.07 18.21
CA PHE A 156 0.96 7.03 18.30
C PHE A 156 -0.42 7.54 17.91
N ASN A 157 -0.59 8.85 17.74
CA ASN A 157 -1.79 9.42 17.15
C ASN A 157 -1.86 9.06 15.67
N ASN A 158 -2.89 8.32 15.30
CA ASN A 158 -3.14 7.91 13.93
C ASN A 158 -3.67 9.11 13.13
N PRO A 159 -2.91 9.66 12.16
CA PRO A 159 -3.33 10.85 11.41
C PRO A 159 -4.58 10.60 10.55
N PHE A 160 -4.97 9.34 10.36
CA PHE A 160 -6.13 8.93 9.56
C PHE A 160 -7.40 8.68 10.39
N GLN A 161 -7.34 8.82 11.72
CA GLN A 161 -8.50 8.60 12.59
C GLN A 161 -9.50 9.77 12.56
N ALA A 162 -9.14 10.89 11.94
CA ALA A 162 -9.98 12.09 11.86
C ALA A 162 -11.15 12.02 10.85
N ASP A 163 -11.17 11.03 9.95
CA ASP A 163 -12.06 11.06 8.77
C ASP A 163 -13.40 10.31 8.92
N PHE A 164 -13.69 9.67 10.05
CA PHE A 164 -14.97 8.95 10.24
C PHE A 164 -16.10 9.79 10.85
N GLY A 165 -15.90 11.10 10.90
CA GLY A 165 -16.86 12.04 11.48
C GLY A 165 -17.14 13.23 10.59
N GLN A 166 -17.57 13.01 9.34
CA GLN A 166 -18.43 13.91 8.56
C GLN A 166 -19.39 13.13 7.66
#